data_AF-A0A3E0PNQ0-F1
#
_entry.id   AF-A0A3E0PNQ0-F1
#
_cell.length_a   1.000
_cell.length_b   1.000
_cell.length_c   1.000
_cell.angle_alpha   90.00
_cell.angle_beta   90.00
_cell.angle_gamma   90.00
#
_symmetry.space_group_name_H-M   'P 1'
#
loop_
_entity.id
_entity.type
_entity.pdbx_description
1 polymer ?
#
loop_
_entity_poly.entity_id
_entity_poly.type
_entity_poly.pdbx_seq_one_letter_code
_entity_poly.pdbx_strand_id
1 'polypeptide(L)'
;MRDQFDEYSDFPAPQGFPEQAPSGRSGSSKTWVLLLVTGGGVVALLVCCGGIGGFFYFGLTVFAKQVEAELRDNPALVEHVGAVQSFEIDWVATSAEADNDVFAFNVRGDQGEGVVTAKCVTTDDDSEEIAWATLRLPNGETVELVPETP
;
A
#
# COMPACT_ATOMS: atom_id res chain seq x y z
N MET A 1 -95.85 7.52 37.58
CA MET A 1 -94.98 7.48 36.38
C MET A 1 -93.71 8.31 36.63
N ARG A 2 -93.08 8.04 37.78
CA ARG A 2 -91.65 8.17 38.06
C ARG A 2 -91.13 6.72 38.02
N ASP A 3 -89.83 6.47 38.07
CA ASP A 3 -89.21 5.13 38.20
C ASP A 3 -88.74 4.44 36.89
N GLN A 4 -88.29 5.19 35.87
CA GLN A 4 -87.63 4.51 34.72
C GLN A 4 -86.47 5.27 34.05
N PHE A 5 -85.88 6.28 34.70
CA PHE A 5 -84.74 7.04 34.14
C PHE A 5 -83.50 7.10 35.03
N ASP A 6 -83.54 6.52 36.23
CA ASP A 6 -82.41 6.56 37.19
C ASP A 6 -81.57 5.27 37.22
N GLU A 7 -81.82 4.30 36.33
CA GLU A 7 -81.17 2.97 36.34
C GLU A 7 -80.16 2.76 35.20
N TYR A 8 -79.65 3.82 34.57
CA TYR A 8 -78.69 3.69 33.45
C TYR A 8 -77.36 4.43 33.65
N SER A 9 -77.10 4.94 34.86
CA SER A 9 -75.89 5.71 35.17
C SER A 9 -74.72 4.89 35.73
N ASP A 10 -74.81 3.55 35.76
CA ASP A 10 -73.77 2.68 36.35
C ASP A 10 -73.30 1.56 35.42
N PHE A 11 -72.90 1.90 34.20
CA PHE A 11 -72.14 0.99 33.34
C PHE A 11 -70.64 1.23 33.54
N PRO A 12 -69.86 0.26 34.09
CA PRO A 12 -68.41 0.35 34.08
C PRO A 12 -67.90 0.30 32.64
N ALA A 13 -66.92 1.15 32.32
CA ALA A 13 -66.32 1.23 31.00
C ALA A 13 -65.79 -0.14 30.52
N PRO A 14 -65.90 -0.46 29.23
CA PRO A 14 -65.35 -1.70 28.68
C PRO A 14 -63.84 -1.76 28.93
N GLN A 15 -63.38 -2.86 29.51
CA GLN A 15 -61.95 -3.11 29.71
C GLN A 15 -61.28 -3.25 28.34
N GLY A 16 -60.23 -2.45 28.10
CA GLY A 16 -59.52 -2.38 26.83
C GLY A 16 -58.98 -3.73 26.37
N PHE A 17 -58.91 -3.89 25.04
CA PHE A 17 -58.22 -4.99 24.39
C PHE A 17 -56.72 -4.98 24.72
N PRO A 18 -56.02 -6.13 24.71
CA PRO A 18 -54.60 -6.18 24.97
C PRO A 18 -53.83 -5.57 23.80
N GLU A 19 -53.26 -4.38 23.97
CA GLU A 19 -52.34 -3.81 23.00
C GLU A 19 -50.93 -4.32 23.29
N GLN A 20 -50.55 -5.41 22.60
CA GLN A 20 -49.17 -5.86 22.53
C GLN A 20 -48.37 -4.82 21.73
N ALA A 21 -47.67 -3.93 22.44
CA ALA A 21 -46.72 -3.03 21.80
C ALA A 21 -45.63 -3.84 21.08
N PRO A 22 -45.24 -3.48 19.84
CA PRO A 22 -44.16 -4.17 19.16
C PRO A 22 -42.88 -4.02 20.00
N SER A 23 -42.20 -5.14 20.23
CA SER A 23 -40.90 -5.17 20.91
C SER A 23 -39.86 -4.43 20.08
N GLY A 24 -39.69 -3.13 20.35
CA GLY A 24 -38.59 -2.35 19.83
C GLY A 24 -37.29 -2.82 20.47
N ARG A 25 -36.57 -3.73 19.83
CA ARG A 25 -35.16 -3.99 20.15
C ARG A 25 -34.40 -2.70 19.88
N SER A 26 -34.19 -1.92 20.95
CA SER A 26 -33.27 -0.79 21.01
C SER A 26 -31.85 -1.33 20.77
N GLY A 27 -31.52 -1.49 19.49
CA GLY A 27 -30.15 -1.71 19.06
C GLY A 27 -29.37 -0.45 19.35
N SER A 28 -28.40 -0.56 20.26
CA SER A 28 -27.56 0.53 20.74
C SER A 28 -26.97 1.32 19.57
N SER A 29 -27.56 2.48 19.26
CA SER A 29 -27.02 3.42 18.27
C SER A 29 -25.59 3.84 18.62
N LYS A 30 -25.26 3.82 19.91
CA LYS A 30 -23.93 4.10 20.43
C LYS A 30 -22.89 3.06 19.99
N THR A 31 -23.24 1.79 19.78
CA THR A 31 -22.27 0.79 19.26
C THR A 31 -22.01 0.95 17.77
N TRP A 32 -23.00 1.36 16.98
CA TRP A 32 -22.79 1.67 15.56
C TRP A 32 -21.97 2.95 15.35
N VAL A 33 -22.19 3.98 16.18
CA VAL A 33 -21.38 5.20 16.17
C VAL A 33 -19.95 4.92 16.64
N LEU A 34 -19.77 4.11 17.69
CA LEU A 34 -18.42 3.71 18.15
C LEU A 34 -17.67 2.92 17.07
N LEU A 35 -18.33 1.97 16.38
CA LEU A 35 -17.73 1.20 15.28
C LEU A 35 -17.38 2.08 14.07
N LEU A 36 -18.17 3.11 13.77
CA LEU A 36 -17.86 4.07 12.70
C LEU A 36 -16.70 5.00 13.06
N VAL A 37 -16.59 5.43 14.33
CA VAL A 37 -15.52 6.33 14.78
C VAL A 37 -14.20 5.59 15.00
N THR A 38 -14.22 4.41 15.63
CA THR A 38 -13.00 3.59 15.79
C THR A 38 -12.64 2.86 14.51
N GLY A 39 -13.60 2.29 13.78
CA GLY A 39 -13.37 1.67 12.48
C GLY A 39 -12.94 2.68 11.43
N GLY A 40 -13.60 3.84 11.35
CA GLY A 40 -13.22 4.93 10.46
C GLY A 40 -11.85 5.52 10.79
N GLY A 41 -11.52 5.68 12.08
CA GLY A 41 -10.19 6.12 12.52
C GLY A 41 -9.08 5.13 12.20
N VAL A 42 -9.32 3.83 12.39
CA VAL A 42 -8.36 2.76 12.05
C VAL A 42 -8.19 2.62 10.53
N VAL A 43 -9.27 2.73 9.76
CA VAL A 43 -9.21 2.73 8.29
C VAL A 43 -8.50 3.98 7.78
N ALA A 44 -8.78 5.16 8.34
CA ALA A 44 -8.08 6.39 7.98
C ALA A 44 -6.58 6.32 8.34
N LEU A 45 -6.23 5.74 9.48
CA LEU A 45 -4.83 5.51 9.88
C LEU A 45 -4.14 4.48 8.98
N LEU A 46 -4.82 3.39 8.61
CA LEU A 46 -4.32 2.38 7.67
C LEU A 46 -4.16 2.94 6.25
N VAL A 47 -5.06 3.83 5.80
CA VAL A 47 -4.92 4.51 4.51
C VAL A 47 -3.84 5.59 4.56
N CYS A 48 -3.71 6.32 5.66
CA CYS A 48 -2.69 7.36 5.81
C CYS A 48 -1.28 6.77 5.96
N CYS A 49 -1.10 5.73 6.76
CA CYS A 49 0.21 5.13 7.01
C CYS A 49 0.50 3.93 6.09
N GLY A 50 -0.50 3.13 5.74
CA GLY A 50 -0.37 1.97 4.85
C GLY A 50 -0.69 2.29 3.39
N GLY A 51 -1.58 3.24 3.09
CA GLY A 51 -1.88 3.65 1.72
C GLY A 51 -0.76 4.48 1.10
N ILE A 52 -0.19 5.43 1.85
CA ILE A 52 0.99 6.18 1.41
C ILE A 52 2.20 5.24 1.30
N GLY A 53 2.51 4.49 2.37
CA GLY A 53 3.62 3.53 2.34
C GLY A 53 3.49 2.49 1.23
N GLY A 54 2.28 1.97 0.99
CA GLY A 54 2.00 1.03 -0.09
C GLY A 54 2.12 1.62 -1.49
N PHE A 55 1.68 2.87 -1.70
CA PHE A 55 1.83 3.55 -2.98
C PHE A 55 3.29 3.84 -3.31
N PHE A 56 4.05 4.35 -2.34
CA PHE A 56 5.50 4.55 -2.51
C PHE A 56 6.24 3.24 -2.76
N TYR A 57 5.96 2.20 -1.97
CA TYR A 57 6.56 0.88 -2.17
C TYR A 57 6.25 0.33 -3.57
N PHE A 58 5.00 0.47 -4.03
CA PHE A 58 4.63 0.04 -5.38
C PHE A 58 5.38 0.83 -6.47
N GLY A 59 5.39 2.17 -6.39
CA GLY A 59 6.11 3.00 -7.37
C GLY A 59 7.59 2.63 -7.48
N LEU A 60 8.24 2.38 -6.35
CA LEU A 60 9.66 2.02 -6.29
C LEU A 60 9.93 0.61 -6.83
N THR A 61 9.02 -0.34 -6.63
CA THR A 61 9.14 -1.66 -7.27
C THR A 61 8.95 -1.60 -8.78
N VAL A 62 8.14 -0.68 -9.28
CA VAL A 62 7.97 -0.47 -10.72
C VAL A 62 9.24 0.15 -11.31
N PHE A 63 9.80 1.16 -10.64
CA PHE A 63 11.10 1.74 -10.97
C PHE A 63 12.20 0.67 -11.08
N ALA A 64 12.41 -0.12 -10.02
CA ALA A 64 13.46 -1.14 -10.00
C ALA A 64 13.31 -2.16 -11.13
N LYS A 65 12.08 -2.51 -11.52
CA LYS A 65 11.82 -3.43 -12.64
C LYS A 65 12.14 -2.84 -14.00
N GLN A 66 12.00 -1.53 -14.18
CA GLN A 66 12.39 -0.86 -15.43
C GLN A 66 13.91 -0.92 -15.60
N VAL A 67 14.64 -0.55 -14.55
CA VAL A 67 16.11 -0.65 -14.53
C VAL A 67 16.57 -2.10 -14.70
N GLU A 68 15.93 -3.05 -14.03
CA GLU A 68 16.20 -4.49 -14.22
C GLU A 68 15.99 -4.90 -15.67
N ALA A 69 14.88 -4.51 -16.30
CA ALA A 69 14.56 -4.90 -17.67
C ALA A 69 15.60 -4.41 -18.69
N GLU A 70 16.18 -3.22 -18.46
CA GLU A 70 17.22 -2.66 -19.31
C GLU A 70 18.59 -3.35 -19.10
N LEU A 71 18.92 -3.73 -17.86
CA LEU A 71 20.23 -4.29 -17.52
C LEU A 71 20.29 -5.83 -17.57
N ARG A 72 19.16 -6.54 -17.46
CA ARG A 72 19.15 -8.01 -17.26
C ARG A 72 19.81 -8.80 -18.38
N ASP A 73 19.74 -8.28 -19.60
CA ASP A 73 20.36 -8.89 -20.78
C ASP A 73 21.75 -8.31 -21.09
N ASN A 74 22.27 -7.43 -20.23
CA ASN A 74 23.61 -6.87 -20.39
C ASN A 74 24.67 -7.98 -20.29
N PRO A 75 25.58 -8.11 -21.28
CA PRO A 75 26.52 -9.22 -21.34
C PRO A 75 27.45 -9.28 -20.12
N ALA A 76 27.89 -8.14 -19.59
CA ALA A 76 28.74 -8.10 -18.41
C ALA A 76 27.99 -8.52 -17.14
N LEU A 77 26.72 -8.12 -17.00
CA LEU A 77 25.90 -8.58 -15.88
C LEU A 77 25.66 -10.10 -15.95
N VAL A 78 25.33 -10.62 -17.13
CA VAL A 78 25.11 -12.06 -17.35
C VAL A 78 26.39 -12.86 -17.13
N GLU A 79 27.56 -12.34 -17.53
CA GLU A 79 28.85 -13.01 -17.33
C GLU A 79 29.19 -13.19 -15.84
N HIS A 80 28.89 -12.18 -15.01
CA HIS A 80 29.30 -12.20 -13.60
C HIS A 80 28.22 -12.69 -12.62
N VAL A 81 26.95 -12.43 -12.92
CA VAL A 81 25.82 -12.70 -12.01
C VAL A 81 24.94 -13.83 -12.55
N GLY A 82 24.94 -14.06 -13.86
CA GLY A 82 24.11 -15.04 -14.52
C GLY A 82 22.67 -14.55 -14.74
N ALA A 83 21.72 -15.49 -14.77
CA ALA A 83 20.31 -15.16 -14.89
C ALA A 83 19.83 -14.49 -13.59
N VAL A 84 19.48 -13.19 -13.67
CA VAL A 84 18.99 -12.41 -12.54
C VAL A 84 17.77 -13.10 -11.91
N GLN A 85 17.80 -13.26 -10.58
CA GLN A 85 16.71 -13.82 -9.76
C GLN A 85 16.08 -12.77 -8.86
N SER A 86 16.88 -11.80 -8.38
CA SER A 86 16.41 -10.66 -7.62
C SER A 86 17.14 -9.39 -8.03
N PHE A 87 16.40 -8.28 -8.07
CA PHE A 87 16.90 -6.94 -8.36
C PHE A 87 16.15 -5.96 -7.46
N GLU A 88 16.78 -5.52 -6.38
CA GLU A 88 16.12 -4.75 -5.32
C GLU A 88 16.90 -3.50 -4.98
N ILE A 89 16.23 -2.38 -4.75
CA ILE A 89 16.88 -1.14 -4.35
C ILE A 89 17.60 -1.34 -3.01
N ASP A 90 18.88 -1.01 -2.98
CA ASP A 90 19.64 -0.83 -1.75
C ASP A 90 19.47 0.61 -1.26
N TRP A 91 18.53 0.81 -0.33
CA TRP A 91 18.25 2.14 0.22
C TRP A 91 19.44 2.76 0.94
N VAL A 92 20.25 1.93 1.60
CA VAL A 92 21.39 2.42 2.38
C VAL A 92 22.46 2.93 1.43
N ALA A 93 22.82 2.14 0.41
CA ALA A 93 23.79 2.54 -0.59
C ALA A 93 23.27 3.72 -1.43
N THR A 94 22.01 3.70 -1.88
CA THR A 94 21.37 4.81 -2.59
C THR A 94 21.43 6.11 -1.78
N SER A 95 21.13 6.06 -0.48
CA SER A 95 21.17 7.26 0.38
C SER A 95 22.57 7.82 0.62
N ALA A 96 23.61 7.03 0.35
CA ALA A 96 25.00 7.44 0.50
C ALA A 96 25.56 8.10 -0.78
N GLU A 97 24.86 7.98 -1.91
CA GLU A 97 25.23 8.62 -3.16
C GLU A 97 25.02 10.14 -3.06
N ALA A 98 25.90 10.90 -3.71
CA ALA A 98 25.86 12.37 -3.67
C ALA A 98 24.78 12.97 -4.59
N ASP A 99 24.38 12.21 -5.61
CA ASP A 99 23.43 12.61 -6.64
C ASP A 99 22.11 11.86 -6.42
N ASN A 100 20.98 12.58 -6.50
CA ASN A 100 19.66 12.01 -6.24
C ASN A 100 19.17 11.12 -7.39
N ASP A 101 19.81 11.21 -8.54
CA ASP A 101 19.51 10.41 -9.72
C ASP A 101 20.32 9.10 -9.75
N VAL A 102 21.15 8.86 -8.72
CA VAL A 102 21.99 7.66 -8.61
C VAL A 102 21.37 6.69 -7.62
N PHE A 103 21.08 5.48 -8.11
CA PHE A 103 20.45 4.41 -7.35
C PHE A 103 21.36 3.20 -7.28
N ALA A 104 21.37 2.57 -6.11
CA ALA A 104 22.06 1.31 -5.88
C ALA A 104 21.04 0.17 -5.76
N PHE A 105 21.38 -0.99 -6.32
CA PHE A 105 20.54 -2.17 -6.36
C PHE A 105 21.33 -3.40 -5.93
N ASN A 106 20.79 -4.16 -4.99
CA ASN A 106 21.25 -5.50 -4.69
C ASN A 106 20.76 -6.46 -5.78
N VAL A 107 21.69 -7.09 -6.48
CA VAL A 107 21.41 -8.02 -7.58
C VAL A 107 21.90 -9.40 -7.22
N ARG A 108 21.04 -10.40 -7.39
CA ARG A 108 21.38 -11.81 -7.23
C ARG A 108 20.94 -12.57 -8.46
N GLY A 109 21.84 -13.38 -9.01
CA GLY A 109 21.53 -14.34 -10.07
C GLY A 109 21.86 -15.76 -9.64
N ASP A 110 21.85 -16.68 -10.61
CA ASP A 110 22.19 -18.08 -10.39
C ASP A 110 23.69 -18.36 -10.30
N GLN A 111 24.54 -17.44 -10.77
CA GLN A 111 26.00 -17.59 -10.76
C GLN A 111 26.69 -16.70 -9.73
N GLY A 112 26.06 -15.59 -9.34
CA GLY A 112 26.68 -14.63 -8.42
C GLY A 112 25.71 -13.62 -7.85
N GLU A 113 26.28 -12.67 -7.12
CA GLU A 113 25.58 -11.52 -6.56
C GLU A 113 26.50 -10.29 -6.60
N GLY A 114 25.92 -9.11 -6.52
CA GLY A 114 26.66 -7.86 -6.51
C GLY A 114 25.75 -6.66 -6.26
N VAL A 115 26.36 -5.48 -6.30
CA VAL A 115 25.64 -4.20 -6.18
C VAL A 115 25.76 -3.46 -7.49
N VAL A 116 24.64 -3.24 -8.17
CA VAL A 116 24.58 -2.35 -9.34
C VAL A 116 24.38 -0.92 -8.85
N THR A 117 25.23 0.01 -9.27
CA THR A 117 25.00 1.45 -9.09
C THR A 117 24.74 2.05 -10.47
N ALA A 118 23.62 2.73 -10.64
CA ALA A 118 23.20 3.31 -11.91
C ALA A 118 22.70 4.74 -11.74
N LYS A 119 23.01 5.60 -12.72
CA LYS A 119 22.41 6.92 -12.84
C LYS A 119 21.20 6.85 -13.77
N CYS A 120 20.03 7.06 -13.21
CA CYS A 120 18.76 7.03 -13.92
C CYS A 120 18.28 8.47 -14.12
N VAL A 121 18.26 8.94 -15.36
CA VAL A 121 17.87 10.31 -15.70
C VAL A 121 16.48 10.28 -16.31
N THR A 122 15.57 11.08 -15.78
CA THR A 122 14.25 11.28 -16.37
C THR A 122 14.39 12.02 -17.69
N THR A 123 14.10 11.34 -18.81
CA THR A 123 14.18 11.92 -20.16
C THR A 123 12.84 12.43 -20.66
N ASP A 124 11.75 11.77 -20.26
CA ASP A 124 10.37 12.15 -20.56
C ASP A 124 9.49 11.96 -19.31
N ASP A 125 8.25 12.48 -19.33
CA ASP A 125 7.31 12.41 -18.20
C ASP A 125 7.04 10.98 -17.68
N ASP A 126 7.28 9.96 -18.51
CA ASP A 126 7.00 8.54 -18.21
C ASP A 126 8.23 7.61 -18.36
N SER A 127 9.42 8.11 -18.69
CA SER A 127 10.60 7.25 -18.91
C SER A 127 11.88 7.80 -18.28
N GLU A 128 12.63 6.87 -17.69
CA GLU A 128 13.99 7.09 -17.24
C GLU A 128 14.95 6.33 -18.16
N GLU A 129 16.09 6.95 -18.44
CA GLU A 129 17.19 6.35 -19.18
C GLU A 129 18.37 6.13 -18.24
N ILE A 130 19.07 5.00 -18.40
CA ILE A 130 20.31 4.74 -17.66
C ILE A 130 21.45 5.49 -18.35
N ALA A 131 21.87 6.62 -17.76
CA ALA A 131 23.00 7.41 -18.25
C ALA A 131 24.35 6.68 -18.09
N TRP A 132 24.47 5.88 -17.03
CA TRP A 132 25.58 4.95 -16.79
C TRP A 132 25.20 3.92 -15.74
N ALA A 133 25.89 2.78 -15.74
CA ALA A 133 25.72 1.74 -14.72
C ALA A 133 27.01 0.94 -14.51
N THR A 134 27.28 0.60 -13.25
CA THR A 134 28.41 -0.24 -12.84
C THR A 134 27.94 -1.36 -11.92
N LEU A 135 28.60 -2.51 -11.97
CA LEU A 135 28.41 -3.65 -11.09
C LEU A 135 29.62 -3.77 -10.17
N ARG A 136 29.41 -3.68 -8.86
CA ARG A 136 30.41 -3.99 -7.84
C ARG A 136 30.23 -5.42 -7.35
N LEU A 137 31.26 -6.22 -7.52
CA LEU A 137 31.31 -7.61 -7.09
C LEU A 137 31.74 -7.75 -5.62
N PRO A 138 31.50 -8.90 -4.96
CA PRO A 138 31.87 -9.12 -3.56
C PRO A 138 33.39 -9.09 -3.30
N ASN A 139 34.21 -9.34 -4.34
CA ASN A 139 35.66 -9.22 -4.30
C ASN A 139 36.14 -7.75 -4.34
N GLY A 140 35.22 -6.78 -4.48
CA GLY A 140 35.50 -5.35 -4.59
C GLY A 140 35.80 -4.88 -6.01
N GLU A 141 35.83 -5.79 -6.99
CA GLU A 141 35.98 -5.45 -8.40
C GLU A 141 34.74 -4.69 -8.90
N THR A 142 34.96 -3.72 -9.78
CA THR A 142 33.90 -2.94 -10.41
C THR A 142 33.95 -3.15 -11.91
N VAL A 143 32.81 -3.55 -12.47
CA VAL A 143 32.61 -3.83 -13.88
C VAL A 143 31.66 -2.80 -14.45
N GLU A 144 32.01 -2.21 -15.59
CA GLU A 144 31.13 -1.28 -16.29
C GLU A 144 30.03 -2.06 -17.03
N LEU A 145 28.78 -1.68 -16.82
CA LEU A 145 27.62 -2.25 -17.54
C LEU A 145 27.19 -1.32 -18.68
N VAL A 146 27.06 -0.03 -18.36
CA VAL A 146 26.72 1.03 -19.30
C VAL A 146 27.73 2.17 -19.11
N PRO A 147 28.48 2.56 -20.15
CA PRO A 147 29.48 3.61 -20.06
C PRO A 147 28.83 4.98 -19.88
N GLU A 148 29.53 5.90 -19.21
CA GLU A 148 29.12 7.29 -19.16
C GLU A 148 29.12 7.90 -20.57
N THR A 149 27.97 8.46 -20.97
CA THR A 149 27.87 9.21 -22.23
C THR A 149 28.40 10.64 -22.00
N PRO A 150 29.39 11.11 -22.79
CA PRO A 150 29.99 12.44 -22.64
C PRO A 150 29.13 13.61 -23.15
#